data_AF-X1P523-F1
#
_entry.id   AF-X1P523-F1
#
_cell.length_a   1.000
_cell.length_b   1.000
_cell.length_c   1.000
_cell.angle_alpha   90.00
_cell.angle_beta   90.00
_cell.angle_gamma   90.00
#
_symmetry.space_group_name_H-M   'P 1'
#
loop_
_entity.id
_entity.type
_entity.pdbx_description
1 polymer ?
#
loop_
_entity_poly.entity_id
_entity_poly.type
_entity_poly.pdbx_seq_one_letter_code
_entity_poly.pdbx_strand_id
1 'polypeptide(L)'
;WCLALFLAGIAISRWMFWLVGPLAGICLGGTWVSARTMLVELSPKEKIGQMFGLFGLAGRFSSILGPIVWGIITTWAFAHLGLFKYRLAIASVFIFMFLGLLLFQGVPDPRKVRLEN
;
A
#
# COMPACT_ATOMS: atom_id res chain seq x y z
N TRP A 1 -5.40 -1.95 -6.13
CA TRP A 1 -4.16 -2.59 -5.62
C TRP A 1 -4.21 -4.11 -5.63
N CYS A 2 -5.16 -4.77 -4.94
CA CYS A 2 -5.22 -6.25 -4.88
C CYS A 2 -5.20 -6.91 -6.26
N LEU A 3 -6.02 -6.45 -7.20
CA LEU A 3 -6.02 -6.98 -8.58
C LEU A 3 -4.65 -6.84 -9.27
N ALA A 4 -4.02 -5.65 -9.18
CA ALA A 4 -2.72 -5.39 -9.80
C ALA A 4 -1.61 -6.29 -9.21
N LEU A 5 -1.59 -6.47 -7.89
CA LEU A 5 -0.62 -7.31 -7.20
C LEU A 5 -0.86 -8.81 -7.44
N PHE A 6 -2.12 -9.23 -7.52
CA PHE A 6 -2.48 -10.61 -7.90
C PHE A 6 -1.99 -10.94 -9.31
N LEU A 7 -2.28 -10.06 -10.28
CA LEU A 7 -1.81 -10.20 -11.67
C LEU A 7 -0.27 -10.18 -11.75
N ALA A 8 0.39 -9.33 -10.96
CA ALA A 8 1.85 -9.29 -10.88
C ALA A 8 2.45 -10.60 -10.32
N GLY A 9 1.81 -11.20 -9.31
CA GLY A 9 2.28 -12.44 -8.68
C GLY A 9 2.20 -13.64 -9.63
N ILE A 10 1.14 -13.72 -10.43
CA ILE A 10 0.97 -14.79 -11.43
C ILE A 10 1.64 -14.49 -12.77
N ALA A 11 2.21 -13.30 -12.97
CA ALA A 11 2.80 -12.91 -14.25
C ALA A 11 3.95 -13.85 -14.65
N ILE A 12 3.84 -14.44 -15.84
CA ILE A 12 4.87 -15.34 -16.42
C ILE A 12 5.56 -14.66 -17.61
N SER A 13 4.86 -13.75 -18.30
CA SER A 13 5.35 -13.13 -19.52
C SER A 13 5.45 -11.61 -19.41
N ARG A 14 6.38 -11.05 -20.20
CA ARG A 14 6.69 -9.61 -20.25
C ARG A 14 5.47 -8.75 -20.63
N TRP A 15 4.56 -9.26 -21.46
CA TRP A 15 3.34 -8.55 -21.83
C TRP A 15 2.36 -8.34 -20.66
N MET A 16 2.38 -9.19 -19.63
CA MET A 16 1.55 -9.01 -18.43
C MET A 16 1.96 -7.75 -17.66
N PHE A 17 3.25 -7.40 -17.67
CA PHE A 17 3.75 -6.20 -17.01
C PHE A 17 3.29 -4.91 -17.69
N TRP A 18 3.04 -4.94 -19.00
CA TRP A 18 2.43 -3.82 -19.72
C TRP A 18 0.98 -3.55 -19.29
N LEU A 19 0.27 -4.56 -18.76
CA LEU A 19 -1.06 -4.40 -18.18
C LEU A 19 -0.99 -4.01 -16.70
N VAL A 20 -0.09 -4.65 -15.94
CA VAL A 20 0.08 -4.39 -14.50
C VAL A 20 0.57 -2.97 -14.23
N GLY A 21 1.48 -2.45 -15.05
CA GLY A 21 2.07 -1.11 -14.86
C GLY A 21 1.02 0.00 -14.81
N PRO A 22 0.16 0.17 -15.83
CA PRO A 22 -0.92 1.15 -15.82
C PRO A 22 -1.90 0.95 -14.66
N LEU A 23 -2.28 -0.30 -14.36
CA LEU A 23 -3.16 -0.62 -13.23
C LEU A 23 -2.55 -0.18 -11.90
N ALA A 24 -1.26 -0.45 -11.69
CA ALA A 24 -0.53 -0.01 -10.52
C ALA A 24 -0.42 1.52 -10.47
N GLY A 25 -0.20 2.20 -11.61
CA GLY A 25 -0.14 3.66 -11.71
C GLY A 25 -1.46 4.34 -11.30
N ILE A 26 -2.59 3.84 -11.79
CA ILE A 26 -3.93 4.34 -11.40
C ILE A 26 -4.13 4.15 -9.90
N CYS A 27 -3.77 2.99 -9.37
CA CYS A 27 -3.88 2.70 -7.94
C CYS A 27 -2.98 3.64 -7.11
N LEU A 28 -1.75 3.89 -7.55
CA LEU A 28 -0.81 4.76 -6.86
C LEU A 28 -1.31 6.21 -6.81
N GLY A 29 -1.77 6.75 -7.94
CA GLY A 29 -2.34 8.09 -8.01
C GLY A 29 -3.58 8.24 -7.13
N GLY A 30 -4.50 7.27 -7.20
CA GLY A 30 -5.71 7.25 -6.37
C GLY A 30 -5.39 7.22 -4.87
N THR A 31 -4.51 6.33 -4.44
CA THR A 31 -4.11 6.23 -3.02
C THR A 31 -3.48 7.52 -2.51
N TRP A 32 -2.62 8.18 -3.31
CA TRP A 32 -1.93 9.39 -2.87
C TRP A 32 -2.88 10.56 -2.65
N VAL A 33 -3.87 10.74 -3.54
CA VAL A 33 -4.89 11.78 -3.43
C VAL A 33 -5.83 11.46 -2.26
N SER A 34 -6.38 10.25 -2.20
CA SER A 34 -7.33 9.86 -1.15
C SER A 34 -6.72 9.92 0.25
N ALA A 35 -5.46 9.50 0.43
CA ALA A 35 -4.79 9.53 1.73
C ALA A 35 -4.67 10.95 2.29
N ARG A 36 -4.36 11.94 1.44
CA ARG A 36 -4.27 13.35 1.85
C ARG A 36 -5.63 13.92 2.22
N THR A 37 -6.66 13.66 1.43
CA THR A 37 -8.02 14.14 1.71
C THR A 37 -8.55 13.55 3.01
N MET A 38 -8.44 12.23 3.20
CA MET A 38 -8.87 11.56 4.43
C MET A 38 -8.13 12.07 5.66
N LEU A 39 -6.82 12.32 5.55
CA LEU A 39 -6.03 12.86 6.65
C LEU A 39 -6.55 14.23 7.08
N VAL A 40 -6.83 15.13 6.13
CA VAL A 40 -7.36 16.48 6.43
C VAL A 40 -8.76 16.40 7.04
N GLU A 41 -9.63 15.54 6.52
CA GLU A 41 -11.01 15.40 7.00
C GLU A 41 -11.10 14.78 8.39
N LEU A 42 -10.23 13.82 8.71
CA LEU A 42 -10.17 13.19 10.05
C LEU A 42 -9.38 14.00 11.07
N SER A 43 -8.54 14.94 10.62
CA SER A 43 -7.70 15.72 11.52
C SER A 43 -8.49 16.82 12.22
N PRO A 44 -8.35 16.99 13.55
CA PRO A 44 -8.88 18.17 14.23
C PRO A 44 -8.16 19.43 13.71
N LYS A 45 -8.93 20.50 13.48
CA LYS A 45 -8.48 21.72 12.78
C LYS A 45 -7.25 22.35 13.43
N GLU A 46 -7.16 22.26 14.74
CA GLU A 46 -6.10 22.86 15.56
C GLU A 46 -4.79 22.07 15.50
N LYS A 47 -4.83 20.80 15.08
CA LYS A 47 -3.66 19.89 15.10
C LYS A 47 -3.33 19.29 13.73
N ILE A 48 -3.84 19.86 12.64
CA ILE A 48 -3.56 19.39 11.27
C ILE A 48 -2.05 19.22 11.02
N GLY A 49 -1.24 20.19 11.42
CA GLY A 49 0.22 20.12 11.26
C GLY A 49 0.87 18.92 11.96
N GLN A 50 0.39 18.55 13.17
CA GLN A 50 0.89 17.39 13.91
C GLN A 50 0.49 16.07 13.22
N MET A 51 -0.73 16.02 12.67
CA MET A 51 -1.22 14.84 11.93
C MET A 51 -0.44 14.64 10.63
N PHE A 52 -0.11 15.71 9.90
CA PHE A 52 0.81 15.63 8.76
C PHE A 52 2.23 15.21 9.15
N GLY A 53 2.71 15.65 10.32
CA GLY A 53 3.98 15.18 10.90
C GLY A 53 3.99 13.68 11.15
N LEU A 54 2.93 13.16 11.80
CA LEU A 54 2.77 11.72 12.08
C LEU A 54 2.61 10.92 10.78
N PHE A 55 1.82 11.40 9.83
CA PHE A 55 1.65 10.79 8.51
C PHE A 55 2.99 10.71 7.76
N GLY A 56 3.78 11.79 7.78
CA GLY A 56 5.12 11.80 7.19
C GLY A 56 6.09 10.84 7.88
N LEU A 57 6.05 10.75 9.21
CA LEU A 57 6.87 9.79 9.98
C LEU A 57 6.50 8.34 9.63
N ALA A 58 5.21 8.02 9.60
CA ALA A 58 4.71 6.70 9.21
C ALA A 58 5.12 6.33 7.77
N GLY A 59 5.08 7.31 6.85
CA GLY A 59 5.58 7.14 5.49
C GLY A 59 7.07 6.79 5.44
N ARG A 60 7.91 7.52 6.19
CA ARG A 60 9.35 7.24 6.28
C ARG A 60 9.65 5.87 6.87
N PHE A 61 8.93 5.47 7.92
CA PHE A 61 9.06 4.16 8.52
C PHE A 61 8.69 3.04 7.53
N SER A 62 7.60 3.24 6.76
CA SER A 62 7.17 2.32 5.71
C SER A 62 8.22 2.18 4.60
N SER A 63 8.89 3.27 4.21
CA SER A 63 9.97 3.26 3.22
C SER A 63 11.21 2.48 3.66
N ILE A 64 11.39 2.26 4.97
CA ILE A 64 12.46 1.43 5.53
C ILE A 64 12.00 -0.02 5.65
N LEU A 65 10.81 -0.26 6.22
CA LEU A 65 10.28 -1.60 6.42
C LEU A 65 10.04 -2.36 5.11
N GLY A 66 9.52 -1.69 4.07
CA GLY A 66 9.24 -2.33 2.79
C GLY A 66 10.46 -3.03 2.18
N PRO A 67 11.58 -2.29 1.93
CA PRO A 67 12.82 -2.87 1.44
C PRO A 67 13.43 -3.92 2.38
N ILE A 68 13.32 -3.76 3.70
CA ILE A 68 13.81 -4.75 4.66
C ILE A 68 13.05 -6.07 4.48
N VAL A 69 11.72 -6.04 4.48
CA VAL A 69 10.90 -7.26 4.32
C VAL A 69 11.15 -7.88 2.95
N TRP A 70 11.20 -7.06 1.90
CA TRP A 70 11.53 -7.53 0.55
C TRP A 70 12.89 -8.25 0.52
N GLY A 71 13.93 -7.62 1.09
CA GLY A 71 15.28 -8.17 1.15
C GLY A 71 15.37 -9.47 1.94
N ILE A 72 14.68 -9.55 3.08
CA ILE A 72 14.58 -10.77 3.89
C ILE A 72 13.99 -11.91 3.05
N ILE A 73 12.93 -11.66 2.29
CA ILE A 73 12.27 -12.67 1.45
C ILE A 73 13.16 -13.08 0.28
N THR A 74 13.73 -12.13 -0.46
CA THR A 74 14.47 -12.42 -1.70
C THR A 74 15.90 -12.90 -1.48
N THR A 75 16.50 -12.61 -0.33
CA THR A 75 17.93 -12.85 -0.08
C THR A 75 18.18 -13.85 1.03
N TRP A 76 17.35 -13.88 2.08
CA TRP A 76 17.58 -14.75 3.25
C TRP A 76 16.64 -15.95 3.27
N ALA A 77 15.34 -15.72 3.39
CA ALA A 77 14.36 -16.79 3.64
C ALA A 77 14.19 -17.75 2.45
N PHE A 78 14.24 -17.24 1.22
CA PHE A 78 13.95 -18.02 0.00
C PHE A 78 15.03 -17.90 -1.07
N ALA A 79 16.29 -17.71 -0.65
CA ALA A 79 17.42 -17.53 -1.55
C ALA A 79 17.59 -18.72 -2.52
N HIS A 80 17.25 -19.93 -2.08
CA HIS A 80 17.36 -21.19 -2.81
C HIS A 80 16.29 -21.39 -3.90
N LEU A 81 15.22 -20.57 -3.92
CA LEU A 81 14.07 -20.74 -4.84
C LEU A 81 14.23 -20.03 -6.19
N GLY A 82 15.43 -19.54 -6.55
CA GLY A 82 15.70 -18.94 -7.85
C GLY A 82 14.78 -17.76 -8.16
N LEU A 83 14.08 -17.78 -9.30
CA LEU A 83 13.14 -16.71 -9.70
C LEU A 83 11.81 -16.73 -8.91
N PHE A 84 11.46 -17.83 -8.26
CA PHE A 84 10.18 -17.97 -7.55
C PHE A 84 10.10 -17.07 -6.30
N LYS A 85 11.25 -16.71 -5.72
CA LYS A 85 11.34 -15.79 -4.57
C LYS A 85 10.73 -14.41 -4.81
N TYR A 86 10.76 -13.90 -6.05
CA TYR A 86 10.15 -12.61 -6.39
C TYR A 86 8.62 -12.69 -6.36
N ARG A 87 8.04 -13.86 -6.68
CA ARG A 87 6.59 -14.09 -6.57
C ARG A 87 6.15 -14.13 -5.12
N LEU A 88 6.95 -14.77 -4.25
CA LEU A 88 6.77 -14.74 -2.79
C LEU A 88 6.86 -13.31 -2.23
N ALA A 89 7.81 -12.50 -2.70
CA ALA A 89 7.94 -11.10 -2.29
C ALA A 89 6.72 -10.25 -2.73
N ILE A 90 6.20 -10.48 -3.95
CA ILE A 90 4.95 -9.83 -4.38
C ILE A 90 3.77 -10.31 -3.51
N ALA A 91 3.73 -11.59 -3.16
CA ALA A 91 2.69 -12.14 -2.29
C ALA A 91 2.72 -11.52 -0.89
N SER A 92 3.88 -11.24 -0.31
CA SER A 92 3.94 -10.52 0.98
C SER A 92 3.42 -9.11 0.89
N VAL A 93 3.72 -8.39 -0.21
CA VAL A 93 3.17 -7.04 -0.45
C VAL A 93 1.64 -7.11 -0.61
N PHE A 94 1.13 -8.14 -1.30
CA PHE A 94 -0.31 -8.39 -1.39
C PHE A 94 -0.95 -8.59 -0.02
N ILE A 95 -0.32 -9.39 0.85
CA ILE A 95 -0.80 -9.61 2.22
C ILE A 95 -0.83 -8.31 3.01
N PHE A 96 0.23 -7.50 2.99
CA PHE A 96 0.23 -6.20 3.67
C PHE A 96 -0.86 -5.26 3.17
N MET A 97 -1.05 -5.21 1.85
CA MET A 97 -2.14 -4.44 1.25
C MET A 97 -3.51 -4.94 1.72
N PHE A 98 -3.72 -6.25 1.77
CA PHE A 98 -4.97 -6.84 2.22
C PHE A 98 -5.24 -6.56 3.70
N LEU A 99 -4.23 -6.73 4.56
CA LEU A 99 -4.32 -6.38 5.99
C LEU A 99 -4.60 -4.87 6.18
N GLY A 100 -3.93 -4.02 5.39
CA GLY A 100 -4.21 -2.59 5.39
C GLY A 100 -5.66 -2.28 5.06
N LEU A 101 -6.23 -2.92 4.04
CA LEU A 101 -7.65 -2.76 3.69
C LEU A 101 -8.59 -3.19 4.83
N LEU A 102 -8.31 -4.32 5.49
CA LEU A 102 -9.11 -4.76 6.64
C LEU A 102 -9.04 -3.77 7.80
N LEU A 103 -7.86 -3.23 8.10
CA LEU A 103 -7.70 -2.19 9.12
C LEU A 103 -8.46 -0.90 8.78
N PHE A 104 -8.48 -0.51 7.50
CA PHE A 104 -9.22 0.67 7.04
C PHE A 104 -10.73 0.54 7.21
N GLN A 105 -11.30 -0.66 7.27
CA GLN A 105 -12.75 -0.85 7.47
C GLN A 105 -13.24 -0.34 8.84
N GLY A 106 -12.36 -0.25 9.83
CA GLY A 106 -12.68 0.27 11.16
C GLY A 106 -12.62 1.81 11.26
N VAL A 107 -12.19 2.50 10.20
CA VAL A 107 -12.05 3.96 10.22
C VAL A 107 -13.40 4.62 9.90
N PRO A 108 -13.92 5.51 10.77
CA PRO A 108 -15.16 6.22 10.52
C PRO A 108 -15.11 7.03 9.23
N ASP A 109 -16.18 7.00 8.44
CA ASP A 109 -16.29 7.80 7.21
C ASP A 109 -16.53 9.28 7.55
N PRO A 110 -15.57 10.18 7.29
CA PRO A 110 -15.70 11.60 7.63
C PRO A 110 -16.86 12.28 6.89
N ARG A 111 -17.22 11.75 5.71
CA ARG A 111 -18.28 12.31 4.86
C ARG A 111 -19.66 12.07 5.43
N LYS A 112 -19.86 10.98 6.19
CA LYS A 112 -21.14 10.72 6.88
C LYS A 112 -21.37 11.71 8.02
N VAL A 113 -20.32 12.01 8.80
CA VAL A 113 -20.37 12.97 9.91
C VAL A 113 -20.65 14.41 9.44
N ARG A 114 -20.24 14.77 8.22
CA ARG A 114 -20.56 16.08 7.61
C ARG A 114 -22.03 16.21 7.17
N LEU A 115 -22.68 15.12 6.80
CA LEU A 115 -24.07 15.14 6.31
C LEU A 115 -25.11 15.10 7.46
N GLU A 116 -24.68 14.70 8.66
CA GLU A 116 -25.51 14.67 9.87
C GLU A 116 -25.43 15.97 10.71
N ASN A 117 -24.56 16.92 10.33
CA ASN A 117 -24.44 18.27 10.92
C ASN A 117 -24.89 19.35 9.95
#